data_AF-A0A9D1VFZ4-F1
#
_entry.id   AF-A0A9D1VFZ4-F1
#
_cell.length_a   1.000
_cell.length_b   1.000
_cell.length_c   1.000
_cell.angle_alpha   90.00
_cell.angle_beta   90.00
_cell.angle_gamma   90.00
#
_symmetry.space_group_name_H-M   'P 1'
#
loop_
_entity.id
_entity.type
_entity.pdbx_description
1 polymer ?
#
loop_
_entity_poly.entity_id
_entity_poly.type
_entity_poly.pdbx_seq_one_letter_code
_entity_poly.pdbx_strand_id
1 'polypeptide(L)'
;MIYRVDLHVHTDGAASLDELARAARRAGLDAIAVTDRGRLTPVPAEVRGVLLIPGCEIATLGGHILGVFLERAPDFARLQRHGLPTADEAVLEIHRCGGLAILAHPYAEKAANAALFPLRPDAVETVNPRAALARPDANKRALLWAADHRRPRVGCSDARTPQDLGCAYTEISCAQLTRAALKEAVDLGRCRPVAVRDAAPEPRRRKKREKKSGGPSALTRGAAVLGCGVLGAVRGAAALIPHPRRKKRKKDE
;
A
#
# COMPACT_ATOMS: atom_id res chain seq x y z
N MET A 1 -19.85 -5.59 -24.38
CA MET A 1 -19.94 -4.24 -23.79
C MET A 1 -18.64 -3.94 -23.06
N ILE A 2 -18.31 -2.68 -22.83
CA ILE A 2 -17.14 -2.29 -22.04
C ILE A 2 -17.64 -1.79 -20.68
N TYR A 3 -17.07 -2.34 -19.61
CA TYR A 3 -17.34 -1.91 -18.23
C TYR A 3 -16.09 -1.31 -17.62
N ARG A 4 -16.27 -0.26 -16.80
CA ARG A 4 -15.20 0.43 -16.08
C ARG A 4 -15.13 -0.10 -14.67
N VAL A 5 -14.02 -0.73 -14.33
CA VAL A 5 -13.84 -1.46 -13.08
C VAL A 5 -12.54 -1.02 -12.41
N ASP A 6 -12.63 -0.64 -11.14
CA ASP A 6 -11.45 -0.39 -10.31
C ASP A 6 -11.16 -1.62 -9.45
N LEU A 7 -10.06 -2.31 -9.72
CA LEU A 7 -9.73 -3.59 -9.08
C LEU A 7 -8.89 -3.43 -7.80
N HIS A 8 -8.63 -2.19 -7.36
CA HIS A 8 -7.78 -1.92 -6.20
C HIS A 8 -8.33 -0.75 -5.37
N VAL A 9 -9.15 -1.08 -4.37
CA VAL A 9 -9.80 -0.10 -3.48
C VAL A 9 -9.75 -0.58 -2.03
N HIS A 10 -9.34 0.30 -1.13
CA HIS A 10 -9.28 0.03 0.30
C HIS A 10 -10.42 0.71 1.07
N THR A 11 -10.94 0.02 2.08
CA THR A 11 -11.78 0.57 3.15
C THR A 11 -10.97 0.98 4.38
N ASP A 12 -9.67 0.66 4.43
CA ASP A 12 -8.75 0.96 5.54
C ASP A 12 -8.68 2.47 5.89
N GLY A 13 -9.07 3.35 4.98
CA GLY A 13 -9.24 4.80 5.22
C GLY A 13 -10.52 5.18 5.97
N ALA A 14 -11.24 4.21 6.54
CA ALA A 14 -12.51 4.35 7.26
C ALA A 14 -13.71 4.76 6.39
N ALA A 15 -13.62 4.64 5.07
CA ALA A 15 -14.76 4.83 4.18
C ALA A 15 -15.66 3.58 4.21
N SER A 16 -16.96 3.80 4.39
CA SER A 16 -17.97 2.76 4.26
C SER A 16 -18.14 2.30 2.81
N LEU A 17 -18.61 1.06 2.60
CA LEU A 17 -18.94 0.56 1.26
C LEU A 17 -19.95 1.46 0.53
N ASP A 18 -20.85 2.08 1.28
CA ASP A 18 -21.84 3.03 0.77
C ASP A 18 -21.21 4.33 0.25
N GLU A 19 -20.19 4.86 0.96
CA GLU A 19 -19.41 6.02 0.51
C GLU A 19 -18.57 5.71 -0.72
N LEU A 20 -17.92 4.55 -0.74
CA LEU A 20 -17.13 4.08 -1.88
C LEU A 20 -18.01 3.89 -3.12
N ALA A 21 -19.15 3.21 -2.98
CA ALA A 21 -20.10 3.02 -4.09
C ALA A 21 -20.67 4.35 -4.61
N ARG A 22 -20.99 5.31 -3.73
CA ARG A 22 -21.36 6.67 -4.16
C ARG A 22 -20.27 7.34 -4.97
N ALA A 23 -19.01 7.23 -4.54
CA ALA A 23 -17.88 7.83 -5.25
C ALA A 23 -17.60 7.14 -6.58
N ALA A 24 -17.63 5.81 -6.61
CA ALA A 24 -17.47 5.00 -7.82
C ALA A 24 -18.51 5.38 -8.88
N ARG A 25 -19.79 5.50 -8.50
CA ARG A 25 -20.85 5.95 -9.42
C ARG A 25 -20.62 7.37 -9.93
N ARG A 26 -20.18 8.31 -9.08
CA ARG A 26 -19.83 9.68 -9.51
C ARG A 26 -18.64 9.68 -10.48
N ALA A 27 -17.71 8.74 -10.34
CA ALA A 27 -16.59 8.56 -11.26
C ALA A 27 -16.96 7.78 -12.54
N GLY A 28 -18.21 7.32 -12.68
CA GLY A 28 -18.65 6.53 -13.81
C GLY A 28 -18.08 5.11 -13.85
N LEU A 29 -17.80 4.52 -12.68
CA LEU A 29 -17.40 3.12 -12.54
C LEU A 29 -18.63 2.22 -12.39
N ASP A 30 -18.60 1.07 -13.06
CA ASP A 30 -19.63 0.04 -13.01
C ASP A 30 -19.39 -0.96 -11.85
N ALA A 31 -18.12 -1.17 -11.50
CA ALA A 31 -17.73 -2.08 -10.44
C ALA A 31 -16.47 -1.63 -9.70
N ILE A 32 -16.32 -2.07 -8.46
CA ILE A 32 -15.09 -1.91 -7.67
C ILE A 32 -14.74 -3.21 -6.93
N ALA A 33 -13.45 -3.54 -6.83
CA ALA A 33 -12.96 -4.58 -5.95
C ALA A 33 -12.47 -4.00 -4.63
N VAL A 34 -12.97 -4.55 -3.52
CA VAL A 34 -12.51 -4.18 -2.18
C VAL A 34 -11.35 -5.09 -1.83
N THR A 35 -10.15 -4.54 -1.74
CA THR A 35 -8.88 -5.27 -1.61
C THR A 35 -8.11 -4.79 -0.38
N ASP A 36 -8.72 -4.93 0.81
CA ASP A 36 -8.07 -4.55 2.06
C ASP A 36 -6.84 -5.40 2.38
N ARG A 37 -5.91 -4.83 3.14
CA ARG A 37 -4.63 -5.49 3.44
C ARG A 37 -4.81 -6.63 4.42
N GLY A 38 -4.40 -7.84 4.01
CA GLY A 38 -4.38 -9.01 4.88
C GLY A 38 -5.76 -9.47 5.37
N ARG A 39 -6.85 -9.05 4.72
CA ARG A 39 -8.21 -9.49 5.06
C ARG A 39 -9.11 -9.52 3.83
N LEU A 40 -10.10 -10.41 3.83
CA LEU A 40 -11.21 -10.39 2.89
C LEU A 40 -12.40 -9.69 3.53
N THR A 41 -12.65 -8.45 3.13
CA THR A 41 -13.81 -7.68 3.64
C THR A 41 -15.09 -8.20 3.00
N PRO A 42 -16.12 -8.60 3.77
CA PRO A 42 -17.40 -9.01 3.22
C PRO A 42 -18.05 -7.87 2.44
N VAL A 43 -18.48 -8.16 1.21
CA VAL A 43 -19.16 -7.19 0.35
C VAL A 43 -20.49 -7.78 -0.15
N PRO A 44 -21.59 -7.02 -0.16
CA PRO A 44 -22.81 -7.42 -0.87
C PRO A 44 -22.54 -7.53 -2.38
N ALA A 45 -23.47 -8.10 -3.13
CA ALA A 45 -23.35 -8.20 -4.59
C ALA A 45 -23.20 -6.80 -5.23
N GLU A 46 -24.03 -5.86 -4.80
CA GLU A 46 -24.12 -4.53 -5.36
C GLU A 46 -24.43 -3.51 -4.25
N VAL A 47 -23.92 -2.29 -4.41
CA VAL A 47 -24.32 -1.13 -3.62
C VAL A 47 -24.53 0.04 -4.57
N ARG A 48 -25.73 0.64 -4.57
CA ARG A 48 -26.06 1.82 -5.40
C ARG A 48 -25.79 1.65 -6.91
N GLY A 49 -26.09 0.48 -7.48
CA GLY A 49 -25.83 0.23 -8.90
C GLY A 49 -24.37 -0.05 -9.23
N VAL A 50 -23.48 -0.16 -8.23
CA VAL A 50 -22.07 -0.52 -8.41
C VAL A 50 -21.86 -1.94 -7.93
N LEU A 51 -21.43 -2.82 -8.83
CA LEU A 51 -21.10 -4.20 -8.51
C LEU A 51 -19.84 -4.22 -7.60
N LEU A 52 -19.91 -4.89 -6.46
CA LEU A 52 -18.73 -5.05 -5.60
C LEU A 52 -18.06 -6.40 -5.85
N ILE A 53 -16.74 -6.42 -5.89
CA ILE A 53 -15.93 -7.62 -6.12
C ILE A 53 -15.17 -7.93 -4.82
N PRO A 54 -15.32 -9.14 -4.25
CA PRO A 54 -14.54 -9.57 -3.09
C PRO A 54 -13.05 -9.71 -3.45
N GLY A 55 -12.19 -9.13 -2.64
CA GLY A 55 -10.75 -9.20 -2.83
C GLY A 55 -9.94 -8.96 -1.56
N CYS A 56 -8.62 -9.04 -1.68
CA CYS A 56 -7.66 -8.67 -0.65
C CYS A 56 -6.33 -8.23 -1.28
N GLU A 57 -5.53 -7.47 -0.53
CA GLU A 57 -4.13 -7.20 -0.87
C GLU A 57 -3.24 -8.02 0.08
N ILE A 58 -2.39 -8.89 -0.48
CA ILE A 58 -1.45 -9.74 0.25
C ILE A 58 -0.06 -9.14 0.14
N ALA A 59 0.54 -8.79 1.28
CA ALA A 59 1.95 -8.42 1.35
C ALA A 59 2.84 -9.67 1.25
N THR A 60 3.88 -9.60 0.42
CA THR A 60 4.82 -10.68 0.12
C THR A 60 6.25 -10.16 0.15
N LEU A 61 7.23 -11.06 0.08
CA LEU A 61 8.65 -10.70 -0.08
C LEU A 61 8.92 -9.93 -1.39
N GLY A 62 8.07 -10.10 -2.41
CA GLY A 62 8.17 -9.46 -3.73
C GLY A 62 7.35 -8.18 -3.89
N GLY A 63 6.77 -7.63 -2.82
CA GLY A 63 5.78 -6.55 -2.89
C GLY A 63 4.37 -7.08 -2.67
N HIS A 64 3.37 -6.48 -3.30
CA HIS A 64 1.96 -6.80 -3.02
C HIS A 64 1.29 -7.54 -4.17
N ILE A 65 0.43 -8.50 -3.84
CA ILE A 65 -0.41 -9.25 -4.79
C ILE A 65 -1.87 -9.02 -4.43
N LEU A 66 -2.69 -8.59 -5.38
CA LEU A 66 -4.14 -8.56 -5.20
C LEU A 66 -4.72 -9.93 -5.48
N GLY A 67 -5.54 -10.44 -4.57
CA GLY A 67 -6.53 -11.46 -4.89
C GLY A 67 -7.85 -10.79 -5.19
N VAL A 68 -8.38 -10.97 -6.39
CA VAL A 68 -9.71 -10.44 -6.79
C VAL A 68 -10.64 -11.55 -7.25
N PHE A 69 -11.95 -11.31 -7.15
CA PHE A 69 -13.00 -12.30 -7.43
C PHE A 69 -12.92 -13.55 -6.53
N LEU A 70 -12.50 -13.36 -5.28
CA LEU A 70 -12.35 -14.46 -4.31
C LEU A 70 -13.71 -15.06 -3.95
N GLU A 71 -13.80 -16.39 -3.95
CA GLU A 71 -14.98 -17.14 -3.52
C GLU A 71 -14.97 -17.42 -2.01
N ARG A 72 -13.77 -17.43 -1.41
CA ARG A 72 -13.52 -17.65 0.02
C ARG A 72 -12.29 -16.87 0.46
N ALA A 73 -12.17 -16.64 1.77
CA ALA A 73 -11.01 -15.97 2.34
C ALA A 73 -9.73 -16.83 2.19
N PRO A 74 -8.59 -16.24 1.80
CA PRO A 74 -7.29 -16.86 1.98
C PRO A 74 -7.03 -17.23 3.44
N ASP A 75 -6.31 -18.32 3.67
CA ASP A 75 -5.80 -18.67 4.99
C ASP A 75 -4.55 -17.81 5.30
N PHE A 76 -4.79 -16.57 5.70
CA PHE A 76 -3.73 -15.60 6.01
C PHE A 76 -2.81 -16.10 7.14
N ALA A 77 -3.36 -16.80 8.13
CA ALA A 77 -2.59 -17.33 9.25
C ALA A 77 -1.58 -18.39 8.78
N ARG A 78 -2.01 -19.32 7.93
CA ARG A 78 -1.11 -20.31 7.31
C ARG A 78 -0.10 -19.65 6.39
N LEU A 79 -0.54 -18.70 5.56
CA LEU A 79 0.30 -18.03 4.58
C LEU A 79 1.42 -17.20 5.25
N GLN A 80 1.14 -16.63 6.42
CA GLN A 80 2.08 -15.74 7.13
C GLN A 80 2.79 -16.40 8.32
N ARG A 81 2.62 -17.72 8.51
CA ARG A 81 3.14 -18.44 9.68
C ARG A 81 4.66 -18.34 9.87
N HIS A 82 5.40 -18.07 8.79
CA HIS A 82 6.86 -17.98 8.76
C HIS A 82 7.35 -16.58 8.34
N GLY A 83 6.50 -15.56 8.46
CA GLY A 83 6.76 -14.20 7.99
C GLY A 83 6.03 -13.90 6.69
N LEU A 84 6.55 -12.98 5.88
CA LEU A 84 5.95 -12.67 4.59
C LEU A 84 6.09 -13.89 3.64
N PRO A 85 5.00 -14.31 2.96
CA PRO A 85 5.08 -15.35 1.94
C PRO A 85 5.90 -14.86 0.74
N THR A 86 6.34 -15.79 -0.09
CA THR A 86 6.76 -15.49 -1.46
C THR A 86 5.56 -15.02 -2.30
N ALA A 87 5.84 -14.32 -3.41
CA ALA A 87 4.78 -13.89 -4.31
C ALA A 87 4.04 -15.09 -4.93
N ASP A 88 4.75 -16.17 -5.26
CA ASP A 88 4.14 -17.39 -5.83
C ASP A 88 3.26 -18.13 -4.82
N GLU A 89 3.63 -18.18 -3.54
CA GLU A 89 2.74 -18.73 -2.50
C GLU A 89 1.44 -17.95 -2.38
N ALA A 90 1.49 -16.62 -2.50
CA ALA A 90 0.30 -15.78 -2.52
C ALA A 90 -0.56 -16.04 -3.76
N VAL A 91 0.03 -16.14 -4.96
CA VAL A 91 -0.67 -16.50 -6.20
C VAL A 91 -1.40 -17.84 -6.06
N LEU A 92 -0.69 -18.88 -5.58
CA LEU A 92 -1.26 -20.20 -5.39
C LEU A 92 -2.43 -20.19 -4.41
N GLU A 93 -2.32 -19.44 -3.31
CA GLU A 93 -3.41 -19.31 -2.35
C GLU A 93 -4.63 -18.58 -2.95
N ILE A 94 -4.40 -17.51 -3.72
CA ILE A 94 -5.48 -16.78 -4.40
C ILE A 94 -6.22 -17.70 -5.38
N HIS A 95 -5.50 -18.48 -6.18
CA HIS A 95 -6.09 -19.47 -7.09
C HIS A 95 -6.85 -20.56 -6.33
N ARG A 96 -6.31 -21.05 -5.21
CA ARG A 96 -7.02 -21.99 -4.32
C ARG A 96 -8.29 -21.39 -3.73
N CYS A 97 -8.42 -20.07 -3.65
CA CYS A 97 -9.62 -19.38 -3.21
C CYS A 97 -10.57 -18.99 -4.37
N GLY A 98 -10.28 -19.45 -5.59
CA GLY A 98 -11.10 -19.20 -6.78
C GLY A 98 -10.92 -17.80 -7.37
N GLY A 99 -9.92 -17.02 -6.93
CA GLY A 99 -9.66 -15.68 -7.41
C GLY A 99 -8.65 -15.62 -8.55
N LEU A 100 -8.39 -14.39 -9.01
CA LEU A 100 -7.26 -14.03 -9.89
C LEU A 100 -6.22 -13.25 -9.10
N ALA A 101 -4.95 -13.52 -9.37
CA ALA A 101 -3.80 -12.90 -8.74
C ALA A 101 -3.22 -11.79 -9.64
N ILE A 102 -3.23 -10.55 -9.14
CA ILE A 102 -2.70 -9.38 -9.85
C ILE A 102 -1.45 -8.89 -9.14
N LEU A 103 -0.34 -8.74 -9.88
CA LEU A 103 0.86 -8.10 -9.36
C LEU A 103 0.59 -6.59 -9.16
N ALA A 104 0.41 -6.17 -7.91
CA ALA A 104 0.02 -4.81 -7.54
C ALA A 104 1.24 -3.89 -7.57
N HIS A 105 1.09 -2.71 -8.19
CA HIS A 105 2.04 -1.59 -8.23
C HIS A 105 3.52 -2.00 -8.06
N PRO A 106 4.06 -2.92 -8.90
CA PRO A 106 5.27 -3.70 -8.59
C PRO A 106 6.52 -2.88 -8.29
N TYR A 107 6.56 -1.63 -8.75
CA TYR A 107 7.69 -0.73 -8.63
C TYR A 107 7.40 0.53 -7.79
N ALA A 108 6.33 0.53 -6.99
CA ALA A 108 6.03 1.62 -6.06
C ALA A 108 7.10 1.74 -4.96
N GLU A 109 7.62 0.61 -4.48
CA GLU A 109 8.62 0.58 -3.42
C GLU A 109 10.05 0.80 -3.95
N LYS A 110 10.89 1.51 -3.16
CA LYS A 110 12.26 1.80 -3.59
C LYS A 110 13.14 0.56 -3.73
N ALA A 111 12.88 -0.46 -2.92
CA ALA A 111 13.60 -1.71 -2.91
C ALA A 111 12.97 -2.80 -3.79
N ALA A 112 12.03 -2.43 -4.68
CA ALA A 112 11.38 -3.39 -5.58
C ALA A 112 12.41 -4.23 -6.36
N ASN A 113 12.32 -5.55 -6.20
CA ASN A 113 13.20 -6.53 -6.82
C ASN A 113 12.38 -7.48 -7.71
N ALA A 114 12.54 -7.36 -9.03
CA ALA A 114 11.79 -8.16 -9.98
C ALA A 114 12.08 -9.67 -9.90
N ALA A 115 13.21 -10.08 -9.31
CA ALA A 115 13.52 -11.49 -9.08
C ALA A 115 12.64 -12.13 -7.98
N LEU A 116 11.91 -11.33 -7.22
CA LEU A 116 10.98 -11.79 -6.17
C LEU A 116 9.51 -11.67 -6.59
N PHE A 117 9.24 -11.18 -7.80
CA PHE A 117 7.89 -11.12 -8.36
C PHE A 117 7.37 -12.52 -8.68
N PRO A 118 6.05 -12.72 -8.75
CA PRO A 118 5.50 -14.02 -9.06
C PRO A 118 5.90 -14.44 -10.47
N LEU A 119 6.13 -15.74 -10.67
CA LEU A 119 6.49 -16.31 -11.97
C LEU A 119 5.38 -16.07 -13.01
N ARG A 120 4.13 -16.19 -12.58
CA ARG A 120 2.96 -16.17 -13.47
C ARG A 120 1.73 -15.58 -12.78
N PRO A 121 1.67 -14.25 -12.57
CA PRO A 121 0.42 -13.60 -12.18
C PRO A 121 -0.58 -13.65 -13.34
N ASP A 122 -1.87 -13.45 -13.04
CA ASP A 122 -2.92 -13.41 -14.06
C ASP A 122 -2.96 -12.04 -14.75
N ALA A 123 -2.62 -10.97 -14.03
CA ALA A 123 -2.44 -9.64 -14.60
C ALA A 123 -1.42 -8.81 -13.82
N VAL A 124 -1.06 -7.65 -14.38
CA VAL A 124 -0.14 -6.69 -13.75
C VAL A 124 -0.79 -5.32 -13.70
N GLU A 125 -0.72 -4.68 -12.55
CA GLU A 125 -1.12 -3.28 -12.40
C GLU A 125 -0.06 -2.38 -13.04
N THR A 126 -0.39 -1.83 -14.20
CA THR A 126 0.53 -1.00 -15.02
C THR A 126 0.19 0.47 -14.97
N VAL A 127 -0.99 0.82 -14.46
CA VAL A 127 -1.41 2.19 -14.19
C VAL A 127 -1.90 2.24 -12.76
N ASN A 128 -1.06 2.76 -11.87
CA ASN A 128 -1.42 3.11 -10.51
C ASN A 128 -0.93 4.54 -10.24
N PRO A 129 -1.84 5.54 -10.15
CA PRO A 129 -1.43 6.92 -9.91
C PRO A 129 -0.71 7.13 -8.58
N ARG A 130 -1.01 6.35 -7.53
CA ARG A 130 -0.32 6.42 -6.24
C ARG A 130 1.11 5.89 -6.32
N ALA A 131 1.33 4.81 -7.08
CA ALA A 131 2.66 4.31 -7.37
C ALA A 131 3.50 5.37 -8.10
N ALA A 132 2.90 6.06 -9.08
CA ALA A 132 3.56 7.14 -9.82
C ALA A 132 3.91 8.36 -8.95
N LEU A 133 3.09 8.69 -7.94
CA LEU A 133 3.43 9.73 -6.95
C LEU A 133 4.64 9.34 -6.10
N ALA A 134 4.72 8.08 -5.66
CA ALA A 134 5.85 7.59 -4.89
C ALA A 134 7.13 7.48 -5.75
N ARG A 135 6.96 7.06 -7.00
CA ARG A 135 8.03 6.75 -7.96
C ARG A 135 7.56 7.07 -9.39
N PRO A 136 8.00 8.19 -9.99
CA PRO A 136 7.52 8.63 -11.30
C PRO A 136 7.67 7.61 -12.44
N ASP A 137 8.65 6.70 -12.36
CA ASP A 137 8.93 5.67 -13.35
C ASP A 137 8.23 4.32 -13.09
N ALA A 138 7.49 4.17 -11.98
CA ALA A 138 6.92 2.89 -11.55
C ALA A 138 5.99 2.26 -12.59
N ASN A 139 5.03 3.02 -13.10
CA ASN A 139 4.07 2.54 -14.10
C ASN A 139 4.75 2.15 -15.42
N LYS A 140 5.78 2.90 -15.83
CA LYS A 140 6.57 2.56 -17.04
C LYS A 140 7.31 1.24 -16.86
N ARG A 141 7.93 1.01 -15.70
CA ARG A 141 8.62 -0.25 -15.39
C ARG A 141 7.63 -1.41 -15.29
N ALA A 142 6.47 -1.21 -14.68
CA ALA A 142 5.41 -2.21 -14.59
C ALA A 142 4.91 -2.62 -15.98
N LEU A 143 4.72 -1.65 -16.88
CA LEU A 143 4.34 -1.89 -18.26
C LEU A 143 5.38 -2.73 -19.02
N LEU A 144 6.68 -2.41 -18.87
CA LEU A 144 7.76 -3.19 -19.49
C LEU A 144 7.77 -4.63 -18.97
N TRP A 145 7.70 -4.82 -17.64
CA TRP A 145 7.65 -6.15 -17.04
C TRP A 145 6.46 -6.95 -17.55
N ALA A 146 5.26 -6.35 -17.61
CA ALA A 146 4.06 -7.01 -18.12
C ALA A 146 4.20 -7.42 -19.60
N ALA A 147 4.85 -6.58 -20.42
CA ALA A 147 5.11 -6.90 -21.82
C ALA A 147 6.09 -8.07 -21.98
N ASP A 148 7.20 -8.04 -21.25
CA ASP A 148 8.24 -9.08 -21.27
C ASP A 148 7.68 -10.45 -20.83
N HIS A 149 6.75 -10.44 -19.87
CA HIS A 149 6.12 -11.65 -19.31
C HIS A 149 4.79 -12.02 -19.99
N ARG A 150 4.39 -11.27 -21.03
CA ARG A 150 3.14 -11.44 -21.79
C ARG A 150 1.91 -11.53 -20.90
N ARG A 151 1.79 -10.61 -19.95
CA ARG A 151 0.72 -10.55 -18.97
C ARG A 151 -0.35 -9.52 -19.35
N PRO A 152 -1.64 -9.82 -19.14
CA PRO A 152 -2.69 -8.82 -19.12
C PRO A 152 -2.35 -7.62 -18.23
N ARG A 153 -2.88 -6.46 -18.61
CA ARG A 153 -2.57 -5.18 -17.97
C ARG A 153 -3.84 -4.59 -17.39
N VAL A 154 -3.78 -4.19 -16.13
CA VAL A 154 -4.87 -3.49 -15.43
C VAL A 154 -4.40 -2.13 -14.93
N GLY A 155 -5.38 -1.24 -14.72
CA GLY A 155 -5.19 0.07 -14.12
C GLY A 155 -6.15 0.24 -12.96
N CYS A 156 -5.66 0.74 -11.83
CA CYS A 156 -6.46 0.85 -10.61
C CYS A 156 -6.03 2.08 -9.81
N SER A 157 -6.92 2.56 -8.95
CA SER A 157 -6.66 3.79 -8.19
C SER A 157 -5.78 3.58 -6.95
N ASP A 158 -5.76 2.36 -6.37
CA ASP A 158 -5.30 2.13 -4.98
C ASP A 158 -5.99 3.13 -4.04
N ALA A 159 -7.30 3.33 -4.24
CA ALA A 159 -8.05 4.34 -3.51
C ALA A 159 -8.10 4.00 -2.03
N ARG A 160 -7.63 4.95 -1.20
CA ARG A 160 -7.76 4.88 0.28
C ARG A 160 -8.84 5.82 0.80
N THR A 161 -9.30 6.73 -0.07
CA THR A 161 -10.37 7.69 0.22
C THR A 161 -11.35 7.72 -0.95
N PRO A 162 -12.62 8.11 -0.72
CA PRO A 162 -13.61 8.26 -1.80
C PRO A 162 -13.19 9.24 -2.90
N GLN A 163 -12.27 10.17 -2.62
CA GLN A 163 -11.76 11.16 -3.57
C GLN A 163 -10.73 10.59 -4.54
N ASP A 164 -10.09 9.46 -4.19
CA ASP A 164 -9.10 8.81 -5.05
C ASP A 164 -9.75 7.92 -6.12
N LEU A 165 -10.99 7.47 -5.87
CA LEU A 165 -11.75 6.62 -6.80
C LEU A 165 -11.84 7.27 -8.19
N GLY A 166 -11.58 6.45 -9.21
CA GLY A 166 -11.63 6.86 -10.61
C GLY A 166 -10.44 7.69 -11.09
N CYS A 167 -9.35 7.83 -10.33
CA CYS A 167 -8.10 8.40 -10.87
C CYS A 167 -7.43 7.48 -11.90
N ALA A 168 -7.64 6.18 -11.77
CA ALA A 168 -7.40 5.16 -12.79
C ALA A 168 -8.42 4.03 -12.64
N TYR A 169 -8.63 3.26 -13.71
CA TYR A 169 -9.50 2.08 -13.73
C TYR A 169 -9.12 1.15 -14.87
N THR A 170 -9.77 0.01 -14.94
CA THR A 170 -9.63 -0.98 -16.01
C THR A 170 -10.91 -1.02 -16.81
N GLU A 171 -10.79 -0.89 -18.13
CA GLU A 171 -11.89 -1.24 -19.03
C GLU A 171 -11.87 -2.74 -19.30
N ILE A 172 -12.99 -3.42 -19.06
CA ILE A 172 -13.15 -4.86 -19.23
C ILE A 172 -14.24 -5.12 -20.26
N SER A 173 -13.92 -5.89 -21.30
CA SER A 173 -14.86 -6.22 -22.38
C SER A 173 -15.52 -7.57 -22.13
N CYS A 174 -16.80 -7.56 -21.75
CA CYS A 174 -17.60 -8.78 -21.57
C CYS A 174 -19.08 -8.57 -21.94
N ALA A 175 -19.85 -9.66 -21.96
CA ALA A 175 -21.24 -9.66 -22.40
C ALA A 175 -22.20 -9.05 -21.37
N GLN A 176 -21.90 -9.15 -20.07
CA GLN A 176 -22.79 -8.76 -18.98
C GLN A 176 -21.98 -8.29 -17.77
N LEU A 177 -22.53 -7.36 -16.98
CA LEU A 177 -21.93 -6.89 -15.74
C LEU A 177 -22.16 -7.91 -14.61
N THR A 178 -21.36 -8.96 -14.58
CA THR A 178 -21.36 -9.94 -13.48
C THR A 178 -19.94 -10.24 -13.04
N ARG A 179 -19.76 -10.68 -11.79
CA ARG A 179 -18.43 -11.07 -11.26
C ARG A 179 -17.78 -12.14 -12.12
N ALA A 180 -18.56 -13.14 -12.57
CA ALA A 180 -18.08 -14.23 -13.40
C ALA A 180 -17.60 -13.74 -14.78
N ALA A 181 -18.42 -12.93 -15.47
CA ALA A 181 -18.07 -12.42 -16.80
C ALA A 181 -16.89 -11.44 -16.77
N LEU A 182 -16.78 -10.62 -15.71
CA LEU A 182 -15.61 -9.75 -15.50
C LEU A 182 -14.35 -10.58 -15.21
N LYS A 183 -14.43 -11.58 -14.33
CA LYS A 183 -13.32 -12.47 -13.99
C LYS A 183 -12.79 -13.18 -15.26
N GLU A 184 -13.68 -13.83 -16.01
CA GLU A 184 -13.31 -14.50 -17.27
C GLU A 184 -12.66 -13.54 -18.26
N ALA A 185 -13.20 -12.32 -18.41
CA ALA A 185 -12.63 -11.34 -19.33
C ALA A 185 -11.23 -10.88 -18.90
N VAL A 186 -10.96 -10.72 -17.60
CA VAL A 186 -9.61 -10.38 -17.11
C VAL A 186 -8.65 -11.55 -17.35
N ASP A 187 -9.06 -12.78 -17.05
CA ASP A 187 -8.27 -14.00 -17.24
C ASP A 187 -7.88 -14.20 -18.73
N LEU A 188 -8.82 -13.93 -19.64
CA LEU A 188 -8.58 -13.95 -21.09
C LEU A 188 -7.85 -12.70 -21.63
N GLY A 189 -7.47 -11.76 -20.77
CA GLY A 189 -6.77 -10.53 -21.16
C GLY A 189 -7.62 -9.54 -21.97
N ARG A 190 -8.95 -9.63 -21.90
CA ARG A 190 -9.92 -8.71 -22.52
C ARG A 190 -10.10 -7.44 -21.68
N CYS A 191 -8.98 -6.87 -21.26
CA CYS A 191 -8.94 -5.70 -20.41
C CYS A 191 -7.83 -4.72 -20.84
N ARG A 192 -8.02 -3.44 -20.53
CA ARG A 192 -6.98 -2.42 -20.71
C ARG A 192 -6.96 -1.41 -19.55
N PRO A 193 -5.78 -0.94 -19.15
CA PRO A 193 -5.67 0.10 -18.14
C PRO A 193 -6.07 1.46 -18.71
N VAL A 194 -6.68 2.31 -17.87
CA VAL A 194 -7.01 3.70 -18.18
C VAL A 194 -6.52 4.59 -17.04
N ALA A 195 -5.70 5.59 -17.38
CA ALA A 195 -5.33 6.68 -16.49
C ALA A 195 -6.25 7.88 -16.75
N VAL A 196 -6.77 8.51 -15.70
CA VAL A 196 -7.66 9.68 -15.81
C VAL A 196 -6.97 10.93 -15.27
N ARG A 197 -6.41 10.81 -14.06
CA ARG A 197 -5.75 11.91 -13.33
C ARG A 197 -4.79 11.33 -12.30
N ASP A 198 -3.92 12.18 -11.76
CA ASP A 198 -3.07 11.80 -10.64
C ASP A 198 -3.89 11.55 -9.36
N ALA A 199 -3.34 10.72 -8.45
CA ALA A 199 -3.92 10.52 -7.13
C ALA A 199 -3.70 11.75 -6.22
N ALA A 200 -4.50 11.88 -5.16
CA ALA A 200 -4.24 12.90 -4.15
C ALA A 200 -3.10 12.46 -3.20
N PRO A 201 -2.24 13.38 -2.74
CA PRO A 201 -1.27 13.08 -1.68
C PRO A 201 -1.98 12.60 -0.40
N GLU A 202 -1.33 11.74 0.39
CA GLU A 202 -1.91 11.34 1.67
C GLU A 202 -2.14 12.54 2.60
N PRO A 203 -3.31 12.64 3.25
CA PRO A 203 -3.49 13.61 4.32
C PRO A 203 -2.50 13.29 5.43
N ARG A 204 -1.60 14.25 5.73
CA ARG A 204 -0.64 14.12 6.82
C ARG A 204 -1.39 13.80 8.11
N ARG A 205 -1.14 12.63 8.71
CA ARG A 205 -1.66 12.31 10.05
C ARG A 205 -1.24 13.43 11.02
N ARG A 206 -2.20 14.26 11.45
CA ARG A 206 -1.96 15.22 12.53
C ARG A 206 -1.63 14.41 13.77
N LYS A 207 -0.36 14.41 14.20
CA LYS A 207 0.00 13.95 15.55
C LYS A 207 -0.81 14.79 16.53
N LYS A 208 -1.77 14.15 17.22
CA LYS A 208 -2.49 14.77 18.33
C LYS A 208 -1.41 15.14 19.36
N ARG A 209 -1.02 16.42 19.43
CA ARG A 209 -0.24 16.91 20.56
C ARG A 209 -1.17 16.81 21.75
N GLU A 210 -0.95 15.80 22.60
CA GLU A 210 -1.53 15.78 23.93
C GLU A 210 -1.05 17.04 24.65
N LYS A 211 -1.95 18.02 24.82
CA LYS A 211 -1.73 19.11 25.75
C LYS A 211 -1.74 18.48 27.14
N LYS A 212 -0.56 18.31 27.74
CA LYS A 212 -0.46 18.15 29.20
C LYS A 212 -1.03 19.42 29.81
N SER A 213 -2.26 19.35 30.33
CA SER A 213 -2.86 20.38 31.17
C SER A 213 -2.13 20.38 32.51
N GLY A 214 -1.11 21.22 32.65
CA GLY A 214 -0.56 21.59 33.96
C GLY A 214 -1.54 22.55 34.64
N GLY A 215 -2.20 22.08 35.70
CA GLY A 215 -2.97 22.94 36.61
C GLY A 215 -2.03 23.75 37.53
N PRO A 216 -2.49 24.89 38.07
CA PRO A 216 -1.66 25.75 38.90
C PRO A 216 -1.66 25.28 40.36
N SER A 217 -0.49 25.20 40.99
CA SER A 217 -0.38 25.16 42.45
C SER A 217 0.53 26.30 42.91
N ALA A 218 -0.07 27.27 43.59
CA ALA A 218 0.62 28.40 44.20
C ALA A 218 0.93 28.12 45.68
N LEU A 219 2.04 28.72 46.13
CA LEU A 219 2.36 29.19 47.48
C LEU A 219 2.73 28.17 48.58
N THR A 220 3.96 28.30 49.08
CA THR A 220 4.18 28.81 50.44
C THR A 220 5.57 29.42 50.62
N ARG A 221 5.64 30.41 51.51
CA ARG A 221 6.68 31.43 51.74
C ARG A 221 7.80 30.93 52.67
N GLY A 222 8.96 31.59 52.63
CA GLY A 222 9.93 31.61 53.73
C GLY A 222 11.22 32.34 53.36
N ALA A 223 11.37 33.59 53.78
CA ALA A 223 12.53 34.44 53.56
C ALA A 223 13.69 34.12 54.53
N ALA A 224 14.94 34.35 54.09
CA ALA A 224 15.78 35.44 54.58
C ALA A 224 17.29 35.09 54.70
N VAL A 225 18.08 36.16 54.46
CA VAL A 225 19.44 36.48 54.96
C VAL A 225 20.66 36.08 54.12
N LEU A 226 21.21 37.14 53.51
CA LEU A 226 22.61 37.59 53.39
C LEU A 226 23.76 36.57 53.40
N GLY A 227 24.68 36.78 52.45
CA GLY A 227 26.08 37.03 52.83
C GLY A 227 27.16 36.38 51.96
N CYS A 228 27.84 37.25 51.19
CA CYS A 228 29.26 37.22 50.81
C CYS A 228 29.84 36.05 49.99
N GLY A 229 30.58 36.41 48.92
CA GLY A 229 31.56 35.49 48.33
C GLY A 229 32.09 35.82 46.93
N VAL A 230 32.63 37.02 46.73
CA VAL A 230 33.79 37.38 45.88
C VAL A 230 34.06 36.59 44.57
N LEU A 231 34.00 37.32 43.45
CA LEU A 231 34.65 36.99 42.18
C LEU A 231 36.17 36.94 42.33
N GLY A 232 36.79 35.83 41.93
CA GLY A 232 38.23 35.70 41.73
C GLY A 232 38.50 34.86 40.48
N ALA A 233 38.85 35.53 39.39
CA ALA A 233 39.50 34.91 38.25
C ALA A 233 40.93 34.49 38.63
N VAL A 234 41.48 33.49 37.91
CA VAL A 234 42.84 33.46 37.32
C VAL A 234 43.40 32.02 37.21
N ARG A 235 43.79 31.68 35.96
CA ARG A 235 44.81 30.71 35.47
C ARG A 235 44.69 29.21 35.75
N GLY A 236 44.50 28.48 34.64
CA GLY A 236 45.60 27.78 33.98
C GLY A 236 45.83 26.31 34.35
N ALA A 237 45.69 25.42 33.37
CA ALA A 237 46.71 24.44 32.97
C ALA A 237 46.15 23.48 31.92
N ALA A 238 46.87 23.35 30.81
CA ALA A 238 46.70 22.30 29.83
C ALA A 238 47.16 20.94 30.41
N ALA A 239 46.47 19.86 30.06
CA ALA A 239 47.07 18.53 30.10
C ALA A 239 46.42 17.59 29.07
N LEU A 240 47.31 16.94 28.33
CA LEU A 240 47.10 16.12 27.15
C LEU A 240 46.35 14.81 27.40
N ILE A 241 45.65 14.41 26.33
CA ILE A 241 45.07 13.10 26.06
C ILE A 241 46.19 12.09 25.72
N PRO A 242 46.14 10.83 26.19
CA PRO A 242 46.83 9.73 25.54
C PRO A 242 45.86 8.83 24.77
N HIS A 243 46.15 8.69 23.47
CA HIS A 243 45.62 7.66 22.56
C HIS A 243 46.32 6.32 22.82
N PRO A 244 45.61 5.16 22.81
CA PRO A 244 46.25 3.88 22.56
C PRO A 244 46.18 3.46 21.08
N ARG A 245 47.28 2.84 20.66
CA ARG A 245 47.73 2.54 19.30
C ARG A 245 46.95 1.41 18.60
N ARG A 246 46.80 1.58 17.28
CA ARG A 246 46.46 0.53 16.28
C ARG A 246 47.46 -0.64 16.34
N LYS A 247 46.96 -1.88 16.42
CA LYS A 247 47.72 -3.09 16.03
C LYS A 247 47.52 -3.38 14.54
N LYS A 248 48.62 -3.52 13.81
CA LYS A 248 48.71 -3.98 12.42
C LYS A 248 48.54 -5.50 12.34
N ARG A 249 48.00 -5.93 11.19
CA ARG A 249 47.85 -7.30 10.68
C ARG A 249 49.17 -8.08 10.65
N LYS A 250 49.07 -9.40 10.78
CA LYS A 250 49.91 -10.37 10.05
C LYS A 250 48.99 -11.37 9.34
N LYS A 251 49.16 -11.45 8.03
CA LYS A 251 48.89 -12.64 7.20
C LYS A 251 50.10 -13.56 7.41
N ASP A 252 49.87 -14.85 7.56
CA ASP A 252 50.81 -15.91 7.18
C ASP A 252 49.97 -17.03 6.54
N GLU A 253 50.58 -17.64 5.53
CA GLU A 253 50.25 -18.76 4.61
C GLU A 253 48.96 -19.58 4.78
#